data_AF-A0A7C6XZS0-F1
#
_entry.id   AF-A0A7C6XZS0-F1
#
_cell.length_a   1.000
_cell.length_b   1.000
_cell.length_c   1.000
_cell.angle_alpha   90.00
_cell.angle_beta   90.00
_cell.angle_gamma   90.00
#
_symmetry.space_group_name_H-M   'P 1'
#
loop_
_entity.id
_entity.type
_entity.pdbx_description
1 polymer ?
#
loop_
_entity_poly.entity_id
_entity_poly.type
_entity_poly.pdbx_seq_one_letter_code
_entity_poly.pdbx_strand_id
1 'polypeptide(L)'
;MAESRFCSQCGSALRTDDRFCGNCGHSVEPLPEQPSDSVVEPAVAPPPPPPPPPAASSAPAKKKPAARPRRSSSTRAKKAQKKQGGIGGRILLFVVGILVLLSAVRGPVLSVVGLRTVGTIERVTPPDEDDVYTIHYSFTAEGKERGGLYTMRTLNTSRLPGQGSSIPLRYLPGAPFINTPESYATFGIGTLLILGLGGVLIYISVKPR
;
A
#
# COMPACT_ATOMS: atom_id res chain seq x y z
N MET A 1 -27.97 -29.26 -6.44
CA MET A 1 -27.80 -27.87 -5.96
C MET A 1 -26.36 -27.79 -5.47
N ALA A 2 -25.51 -26.97 -6.08
CA ALA A 2 -24.09 -26.92 -5.73
C ALA A 2 -23.90 -26.15 -4.41
N GLU A 3 -23.23 -26.76 -3.43
CA GLU A 3 -22.90 -26.14 -2.15
C GLU A 3 -21.84 -25.05 -2.35
N SER A 4 -22.08 -23.85 -1.86
CA SER A 4 -21.18 -22.70 -2.02
C SER A 4 -20.13 -22.68 -0.90
N ARG A 5 -18.87 -22.95 -1.26
CA ARG A 5 -17.70 -22.79 -0.38
C ARG A 5 -16.96 -21.48 -0.67
N PHE A 6 -16.17 -20.99 0.29
CA PHE A 6 -15.45 -19.72 0.18
C PHE A 6 -13.96 -19.88 0.49
N CYS A 7 -13.11 -19.10 -0.19
CA CYS A 7 -11.66 -19.11 0.01
C CYS A 7 -11.27 -18.53 1.38
N SER A 8 -10.46 -19.25 2.15
CA SER A 8 -9.99 -18.83 3.48
C SER A 8 -9.03 -17.62 3.47
N GLN A 9 -8.39 -17.33 2.33
CA GLN A 9 -7.44 -16.22 2.22
C GLN A 9 -8.08 -14.91 1.74
N CYS A 10 -9.10 -14.98 0.88
CA CYS A 10 -9.68 -13.78 0.26
C CYS A 10 -11.22 -13.74 0.26
N GLY A 11 -11.89 -14.75 0.81
CA GLY A 11 -13.34 -14.77 0.98
C GLY A 11 -14.18 -14.93 -0.29
N SER A 12 -13.57 -15.16 -1.46
CA SER A 12 -14.33 -15.33 -2.70
C SER A 12 -15.00 -16.71 -2.78
N ALA A 13 -16.15 -16.78 -3.43
CA ALA A 13 -16.84 -18.05 -3.69
C ALA A 13 -15.96 -18.97 -4.56
N LEU A 14 -15.95 -20.25 -4.21
CA LEU A 14 -15.24 -21.32 -4.89
C LEU A 14 -16.24 -22.33 -5.44
N ARG A 15 -15.95 -22.88 -6.61
CA ARG A 15 -16.69 -23.99 -7.20
C ARG A 15 -16.26 -25.30 -6.55
N THR A 16 -17.03 -26.37 -6.66
CA THR A 16 -16.73 -27.67 -6.03
C THR A 16 -15.36 -28.23 -6.47
N ASP A 17 -14.95 -27.95 -7.70
CA ASP A 17 -13.78 -28.61 -8.33
C ASP A 17 -12.55 -27.70 -8.40
N ASP A 18 -12.64 -26.47 -7.86
CA ASP A 18 -11.52 -25.51 -7.87
C ASP A 18 -10.35 -26.04 -7.01
N ARG A 19 -9.21 -26.32 -7.64
CA ARG A 19 -7.92 -26.62 -6.96
C ARG A 19 -7.17 -25.37 -6.53
N PHE A 20 -7.53 -24.23 -7.11
CA PHE A 20 -6.99 -22.91 -6.83
C PHE A 20 -8.11 -21.88 -6.85
N CYS A 21 -8.02 -20.90 -5.97
CA CYS A 21 -8.93 -19.77 -5.95
C CYS A 21 -8.67 -18.87 -7.17
N GLY A 22 -9.66 -18.70 -8.05
CA GLY A 22 -9.54 -17.82 -9.23
C GLY A 22 -9.31 -16.35 -8.89
N ASN A 23 -9.59 -15.93 -7.65
CA ASN A 23 -9.42 -14.53 -7.22
C ASN A 23 -8.02 -14.25 -6.63
N CYS A 24 -7.55 -15.06 -5.68
CA CYS A 24 -6.25 -14.83 -5.01
C CYS A 24 -5.13 -15.79 -5.44
N GLY A 25 -5.43 -16.83 -6.22
CA GLY A 25 -4.47 -17.85 -6.66
C GLY A 25 -4.07 -18.85 -5.58
N HIS A 26 -4.61 -18.75 -4.37
CA HIS A 26 -4.28 -19.69 -3.30
C HIS A 26 -4.83 -21.09 -3.61
N SER A 27 -4.03 -22.12 -3.36
CA SER A 27 -4.48 -23.51 -3.49
C SER A 27 -5.57 -23.80 -2.48
N VAL A 28 -6.59 -24.52 -2.93
CA VAL A 28 -7.73 -24.96 -2.13
C VAL A 28 -7.89 -26.44 -2.35
N GLU A 29 -7.99 -27.17 -1.25
CA GLU A 29 -8.14 -28.62 -1.28
C GLU A 29 -9.51 -28.96 -1.89
N PRO A 30 -9.57 -29.70 -3.01
CA PRO A 30 -10.84 -30.16 -3.55
C PRO A 30 -11.45 -31.21 -2.62
N LEU A 31 -12.78 -31.24 -2.52
CA LEU A 31 -13.48 -32.30 -1.79
C LEU A 31 -13.15 -33.65 -2.47
N PRO A 32 -12.91 -34.73 -1.70
CA PRO A 32 -12.69 -36.04 -2.30
C PRO A 32 -13.98 -36.53 -2.98
N GLU A 33 -14.07 -36.35 -4.29
CA GLU A 33 -15.03 -37.06 -5.13
C GLU A 33 -14.54 -38.50 -5.34
N GLN A 34 -15.42 -39.44 -5.03
CA GLN A 34 -15.22 -40.87 -5.25
C GLN A 34 -15.03 -41.18 -6.75
N PRO A 35 -14.20 -42.18 -7.09
CA PRO A 35 -13.74 -42.37 -8.47
C PRO A 35 -14.80 -43.06 -9.32
N SER A 36 -15.08 -42.49 -10.50
CA SER A 36 -15.74 -43.21 -11.59
C SER A 36 -15.00 -42.93 -12.91
N ASP A 37 -14.24 -43.94 -13.29
CA ASP A 37 -13.79 -44.36 -14.63
C ASP A 37 -13.79 -43.40 -15.85
N SER A 38 -12.57 -43.25 -16.38
CA SER A 38 -12.16 -43.42 -17.79
C SER A 38 -12.72 -42.51 -18.90
N VAL A 39 -11.80 -41.82 -19.62
CA VAL A 39 -11.46 -42.02 -21.05
C VAL A 39 -10.68 -40.83 -21.64
N VAL A 40 -9.41 -41.10 -21.97
CA VAL A 40 -8.59 -40.74 -23.17
C VAL A 40 -8.14 -39.29 -23.45
N GLU A 41 -6.81 -39.19 -23.53
CA GLU A 41 -5.88 -38.15 -24.00
C GLU A 41 -6.11 -37.68 -25.45
N PRO A 42 -5.78 -36.43 -25.80
CA PRO A 42 -4.58 -36.23 -26.62
C PRO A 42 -3.71 -35.04 -26.17
N ALA A 43 -2.41 -35.27 -26.11
CA ALA A 43 -1.37 -34.27 -25.87
C ALA A 43 -1.30 -33.25 -27.02
N VAL A 44 -1.47 -31.96 -26.70
CA VAL A 44 -1.17 -30.85 -27.61
C VAL A 44 0.20 -30.29 -27.28
N ALA A 45 1.05 -30.22 -28.30
CA ALA A 45 2.45 -29.78 -28.25
C ALA A 45 2.62 -28.35 -27.69
N PRO A 46 3.77 -28.04 -27.06
CA PRO A 46 4.05 -26.69 -26.57
C PRO A 46 4.23 -25.69 -27.73
N PRO A 47 3.83 -24.40 -27.54
CA PRO A 47 4.04 -23.36 -28.53
C PRO A 47 5.54 -22.99 -28.69
N PRO A 48 5.95 -22.47 -29.86
CA PRO A 48 7.33 -22.09 -30.13
C PRO A 48 7.79 -20.90 -29.26
N PRO A 49 9.10 -20.79 -28.98
CA PRO A 49 9.65 -19.68 -28.20
C PRO A 49 9.53 -18.34 -28.93
N PRO A 50 9.40 -17.22 -28.20
CA PRO A 50 9.36 -15.87 -28.77
C PRO A 50 10.71 -15.48 -29.41
N PRO A 51 10.69 -14.61 -30.43
CA PRO A 51 11.91 -14.12 -31.08
C PRO A 51 12.74 -13.24 -30.13
N PRO A 52 14.07 -13.21 -30.30
CA PRO A 52 14.95 -12.38 -29.48
C PRO A 52 14.75 -10.88 -29.78
N PRO A 53 14.93 -10.01 -28.77
CA PRO A 53 14.85 -8.56 -28.94
C PRO A 53 15.98 -8.02 -29.85
N PRO A 54 15.73 -6.93 -30.60
CA PRO A 54 16.75 -6.31 -31.43
C PRO A 54 17.88 -5.69 -30.60
N ALA A 55 19.11 -5.91 -31.07
CA ALA A 55 20.33 -5.38 -30.51
C ALA A 55 20.31 -3.85 -30.44
N ALA A 56 20.48 -3.31 -29.23
CA ALA A 56 20.76 -1.90 -29.02
C ALA A 56 22.12 -1.55 -29.66
N SER A 57 22.08 -0.53 -30.50
CA SER A 57 23.22 0.07 -31.20
C SER A 57 24.24 0.62 -30.20
N SER A 58 25.49 0.21 -30.36
CA SER A 58 26.66 0.69 -29.62
C SER A 58 27.10 2.07 -30.12
N ALA A 59 27.13 3.06 -29.23
CA ALA A 59 27.81 4.33 -29.48
C ALA A 59 29.34 4.19 -29.26
N PRO A 60 30.21 4.89 -30.03
CA PRO A 60 31.65 4.73 -29.93
C PRO A 60 32.30 5.57 -28.82
N ALA A 61 33.24 4.95 -28.12
CA ALA A 61 34.16 5.58 -27.18
C ALA A 61 35.24 6.40 -27.90
N LYS A 62 35.49 7.64 -27.46
CA LYS A 62 36.70 8.41 -27.79
C LYS A 62 37.65 8.44 -26.57
N LYS A 63 38.91 8.08 -26.79
CA LYS A 63 40.00 8.07 -25.79
C LYS A 63 40.76 9.42 -25.78
N LYS A 64 40.99 9.94 -24.55
CA LYS A 64 42.17 10.62 -23.90
C LYS A 64 43.31 11.28 -24.73
N PRO A 65 44.28 12.02 -24.12
CA PRO A 65 44.31 12.86 -22.90
C PRO A 65 45.05 14.22 -23.11
N ALA A 66 45.01 15.13 -22.12
CA ALA A 66 46.10 16.10 -21.93
C ALA A 66 46.20 16.50 -20.45
N ALA A 67 47.38 16.27 -19.87
CA ALA A 67 47.75 16.68 -18.51
C ALA A 67 48.38 18.08 -18.53
N ARG A 68 48.10 18.91 -17.51
CA ARG A 68 49.02 19.97 -17.03
C ARG A 68 48.66 20.42 -15.61
N PRO A 69 49.54 21.15 -14.90
CA PRO A 69 50.09 20.71 -13.63
C PRO A 69 49.38 21.30 -12.41
N ARG A 70 49.68 20.69 -11.25
CA ARG A 70 49.29 21.13 -9.90
C ARG A 70 49.57 22.62 -9.68
N ARG A 71 48.56 23.33 -9.17
CA ARG A 71 48.77 24.53 -8.36
C ARG A 71 48.01 24.36 -7.05
N SER A 72 48.77 24.26 -5.97
CA SER A 72 48.30 24.34 -4.60
C SER A 72 47.76 25.74 -4.31
N SER A 73 46.58 25.82 -3.70
CA SER A 73 46.25 26.96 -2.84
C SER A 73 45.15 26.59 -1.85
N SER A 74 45.58 26.53 -0.59
CA SER A 74 44.81 26.74 0.64
C SER A 74 43.49 25.97 0.79
N THR A 75 43.55 24.94 1.61
CA THR A 75 42.48 24.55 2.53
C THR A 75 42.05 25.75 3.37
N ARG A 76 41.13 26.58 2.86
CA ARG A 76 40.30 27.40 3.73
C ARG A 76 39.12 26.53 4.12
N ALA A 77 39.34 25.72 5.16
CA ALA A 77 38.24 25.13 5.91
C ALA A 77 37.35 26.30 6.36
N LYS A 78 36.30 26.57 5.58
CA LYS A 78 35.20 27.40 6.05
C LYS A 78 34.66 26.63 7.25
N LYS A 79 34.97 27.08 8.47
CA LYS A 79 34.25 26.63 9.66
C LYS A 79 32.78 26.77 9.28
N ALA A 80 32.12 25.63 9.08
CA ALA A 80 30.69 25.58 8.87
C ALA A 80 30.10 26.17 10.16
N GLN A 81 29.80 27.46 10.14
CA GLN A 81 29.11 28.14 11.22
C GLN A 81 27.81 27.39 11.39
N LYS A 82 27.74 26.56 12.43
CA LYS A 82 26.56 25.83 12.86
C LYS A 82 25.54 26.89 13.22
N LYS A 83 24.72 27.32 12.24
CA LYS A 83 23.59 28.22 12.46
C LYS A 83 22.70 27.52 13.48
N GLN A 84 22.76 28.00 14.71
CA GLN A 84 21.87 27.56 15.76
C GLN A 84 20.44 27.92 15.31
N GLY A 85 19.63 26.91 14.99
CA GLY A 85 18.26 27.12 14.52
C GLY A 85 17.49 28.05 15.44
N GLY A 86 16.94 29.14 14.92
CA GLY A 86 16.15 30.09 15.71
C GLY A 86 14.90 29.42 16.31
N ILE A 87 14.21 30.13 17.20
CA ILE A 87 12.94 29.71 17.80
C ILE A 87 11.94 29.24 16.71
N GLY A 88 11.88 29.95 15.58
CA GLY A 88 11.03 29.56 14.44
C GLY A 88 11.37 28.18 13.86
N GLY A 89 12.65 27.80 13.82
CA GLY A 89 13.05 26.45 13.38
C GLY A 89 12.60 25.35 14.35
N ARG A 90 12.54 25.65 15.65
CA ARG A 90 12.06 24.71 16.67
C ARG A 90 10.54 24.54 16.58
N ILE A 91 9.80 25.63 16.46
CA ILE A 91 8.34 25.60 16.25
C ILE A 91 8.01 24.79 15.00
N LEU A 92 8.73 25.02 13.89
CA LEU A 92 8.54 24.26 12.66
C LEU A 92 8.75 22.75 12.88
N LEU A 93 9.84 22.34 13.55
CA LEU A 93 10.10 20.93 13.86
C LEU A 93 9.01 20.31 14.73
N PHE A 94 8.50 21.06 15.70
CA PHE A 94 7.40 20.61 16.56
C PHE A 94 6.12 20.37 15.76
N VAL A 95 5.72 21.34 14.93
CA VAL A 95 4.51 21.23 14.08
C VAL A 95 4.64 20.08 13.09
N VAL A 96 5.78 19.96 12.41
CA VAL A 96 6.04 18.85 11.48
C VAL A 96 5.99 17.51 12.22
N GLY A 97 6.61 17.43 13.41
CA GLY A 97 6.55 16.23 14.23
C GLY A 97 5.13 15.82 14.61
N ILE A 98 4.28 16.77 15.01
CA ILE A 98 2.85 16.52 15.27
C ILE A 98 2.14 16.03 14.02
N LEU A 99 2.32 16.68 12.87
CA LEU A 99 1.67 16.27 11.61
C LEU A 99 2.06 14.85 11.20
N VAL A 100 3.34 14.48 11.40
CA VAL A 100 3.85 13.12 11.15
C VAL A 100 3.21 12.10 12.11
N LEU A 101 3.03 12.44 13.39
CA LEU A 101 2.32 11.57 14.32
C LEU A 101 0.85 11.40 13.94
N LEU A 102 0.16 12.49 13.63
CA LEU A 102 -1.26 12.48 13.28
C LEU A 102 -1.54 11.68 12.01
N SER A 103 -0.64 11.69 11.02
CA SER A 103 -0.80 10.88 9.79
C SER A 103 -0.64 9.38 10.03
N ALA A 104 0.25 8.98 10.95
CA ALA A 104 0.54 7.58 11.22
C ALA A 104 -0.37 6.93 12.28
N VAL A 105 -0.97 7.72 13.18
CA VAL A 105 -1.68 7.19 14.36
C VAL A 105 -3.03 6.54 14.02
N ARG A 106 -3.67 6.91 12.89
CA ARG A 106 -5.01 6.44 12.49
C ARG A 106 -5.12 4.92 12.48
N GLY A 107 -4.19 4.23 11.79
CA GLY A 107 -4.16 2.77 11.67
C GLY A 107 -4.15 2.06 13.03
N PRO A 108 -3.12 2.28 13.88
CA PRO A 108 -3.05 1.67 15.22
C PRO A 108 -4.23 2.02 16.12
N VAL A 109 -4.74 3.26 16.09
CA VAL A 109 -5.90 3.62 16.90
C VAL A 109 -7.12 2.80 16.48
N LEU A 110 -7.39 2.71 15.17
CA LEU A 110 -8.52 1.95 14.67
C LEU A 110 -8.34 0.43 14.81
N SER A 111 -7.11 -0.07 14.81
CA SER A 111 -6.85 -1.50 15.02
C SER A 111 -7.15 -1.95 16.46
N VAL A 112 -6.88 -1.09 17.45
CA VAL A 112 -7.06 -1.40 18.88
C VAL A 112 -8.45 -1.03 19.39
N VAL A 113 -8.92 0.20 19.11
CA VAL A 113 -10.18 0.73 19.68
C VAL A 113 -11.27 1.01 18.63
N GLY A 114 -11.00 0.76 17.36
CA GLY A 114 -11.98 0.98 16.29
C GLY A 114 -13.09 -0.09 16.28
N LEU A 115 -14.34 0.36 16.17
CA LEU A 115 -15.48 -0.53 15.96
C LEU A 115 -15.58 -0.96 14.50
N ARG A 116 -16.06 -2.18 14.27
CA ARG A 116 -16.30 -2.73 12.94
C ARG A 116 -17.67 -2.33 12.42
N THR A 117 -17.76 -2.08 11.12
CA THR A 117 -19.01 -1.89 10.39
C THR A 117 -18.84 -2.30 8.94
N VAL A 118 -19.93 -2.39 8.20
CA VAL A 118 -19.92 -2.64 6.75
C VAL A 118 -20.43 -1.39 6.05
N GLY A 119 -19.66 -0.89 5.10
CA GLY A 119 -20.06 0.19 4.22
C GLY A 119 -20.37 -0.31 2.81
N THR A 120 -20.91 0.60 1.99
CA THR A 120 -21.22 0.37 0.59
C THR A 120 -20.38 1.31 -0.26
N ILE A 121 -19.73 0.79 -1.30
CA ILE A 121 -18.91 1.59 -2.21
C ILE A 121 -19.82 2.37 -3.16
N GLU A 122 -19.75 3.69 -3.09
CA GLU A 122 -20.58 4.59 -3.89
C GLU A 122 -19.92 4.97 -5.22
N ARG A 123 -18.60 5.10 -5.24
CA ARG A 123 -17.83 5.47 -6.43
C ARG A 123 -16.40 4.97 -6.31
N VAL A 124 -15.85 4.50 -7.43
CA VAL A 124 -14.44 4.15 -7.57
C VAL A 124 -13.85 5.02 -8.67
N THR A 125 -12.78 5.76 -8.36
CA THR A 125 -12.03 6.45 -9.39
C THR A 125 -11.15 5.44 -10.13
N PRO A 126 -10.98 5.56 -11.45
CA PRO A 126 -9.96 4.77 -12.13
C PRO A 126 -8.56 5.11 -11.57
N PRO A 127 -7.60 4.16 -11.60
CA PRO A 127 -6.22 4.43 -11.25
C PRO A 127 -5.60 5.53 -12.11
N ASP A 128 -4.78 6.38 -11.51
CA ASP A 128 -3.96 7.37 -12.22
C ASP A 128 -2.63 6.77 -12.71
N GLU A 129 -1.70 7.62 -13.19
CA GLU A 129 -0.38 7.21 -13.67
C GLU A 129 0.48 6.53 -12.59
N ASP A 130 0.17 6.73 -11.31
CA ASP A 130 0.86 6.13 -10.16
C ASP A 130 0.16 4.87 -9.63
N ASP A 131 -0.77 4.31 -10.42
CA ASP A 131 -1.61 3.17 -10.09
C ASP A 131 -2.51 3.42 -8.87
N VAL A 132 -2.78 4.70 -8.57
CA VAL A 132 -3.54 5.12 -7.39
C VAL A 132 -5.00 5.30 -7.74
N TYR A 133 -5.89 4.58 -7.05
CA TYR A 133 -7.32 4.72 -7.15
C TYR A 133 -7.93 5.11 -5.80
N THR A 134 -9.13 5.67 -5.85
CA THR A 134 -9.83 6.15 -4.67
C THR A 134 -11.23 5.59 -4.62
N ILE A 135 -11.62 5.07 -3.46
CA ILE A 135 -12.99 4.61 -3.17
C ILE A 135 -13.72 5.64 -2.32
N HIS A 136 -14.91 6.03 -2.75
CA HIS A 136 -15.91 6.72 -1.93
C HIS A 136 -16.89 5.68 -1.43
N TYR A 137 -17.21 5.72 -0.14
CA TYR A 137 -18.14 4.79 0.48
C TYR A 137 -19.00 5.48 1.52
N SER A 138 -20.19 4.92 1.76
CA SER A 138 -21.05 5.27 2.89
C SER A 138 -21.15 4.12 3.87
N PHE A 139 -21.42 4.44 5.13
CA PHE A 139 -21.67 3.48 6.19
C PHE A 139 -22.52 4.11 7.29
N THR A 140 -23.16 3.27 8.10
CA THR A 140 -23.90 3.74 9.27
C THR A 140 -23.01 3.68 10.51
N ALA A 141 -22.93 4.80 11.23
CA ALA A 141 -22.32 4.88 12.55
C ALA A 141 -23.19 5.75 13.45
N GLU A 142 -23.48 5.28 14.67
CA GLU A 142 -24.29 6.00 15.65
C GLU A 142 -25.68 6.39 15.10
N GLY A 143 -26.28 5.50 14.31
CA GLY A 143 -27.59 5.72 13.68
C GLY A 143 -27.62 6.77 12.57
N LYS A 144 -26.45 7.28 12.14
CA LYS A 144 -26.32 8.27 11.07
C LYS A 144 -25.50 7.70 9.93
N GLU A 145 -25.92 8.02 8.71
CA GLU A 145 -25.13 7.75 7.52
C GLU A 145 -23.90 8.67 7.50
N ARG A 146 -22.75 8.10 7.15
CA ARG A 146 -21.46 8.76 7.10
C ARG A 146 -20.76 8.37 5.80
N GLY A 147 -20.13 9.35 5.16
CA GLY A 147 -19.26 9.13 4.02
C GLY A 147 -17.80 8.98 4.44
N GLY A 148 -17.04 8.27 3.63
CA GLY A 148 -15.59 8.16 3.73
C GLY A 148 -14.95 8.09 2.35
N LEU A 149 -13.65 8.41 2.33
CA LEU A 149 -12.80 8.30 1.17
C LEU A 149 -11.56 7.52 1.57
N TYR A 150 -11.09 6.63 0.71
CA TYR A 150 -9.80 6.00 0.92
C TYR A 150 -9.05 5.79 -0.39
N THR A 151 -7.75 6.08 -0.36
CA THR A 151 -6.85 6.00 -1.51
C THR A 151 -5.98 4.75 -1.40
N MET A 152 -5.88 3.99 -2.48
CA MET A 152 -5.20 2.70 -2.56
C MET A 152 -4.39 2.60 -3.85
N ARG A 153 -3.43 1.68 -3.89
CA ARG A 153 -2.69 1.36 -5.12
C ARG A 153 -3.13 0.03 -5.69
N THR A 154 -3.22 -0.09 -7.02
CA THR A 154 -3.46 -1.36 -7.69
C THR A 154 -2.76 -1.43 -9.05
N LEU A 155 -1.94 -2.45 -9.24
CA LEU A 155 -1.33 -2.77 -10.55
C LEU A 155 -2.30 -3.54 -11.47
N ASN A 156 -3.48 -3.91 -10.97
CA ASN A 156 -4.45 -4.72 -11.69
C ASN A 156 -5.84 -4.07 -11.61
N THR A 157 -6.25 -3.43 -12.70
CA THR A 157 -7.53 -2.71 -12.79
C THR A 157 -8.73 -3.65 -12.76
N SER A 158 -8.57 -4.92 -13.18
CA SER A 158 -9.63 -5.93 -13.08
C SER A 158 -9.97 -6.32 -11.63
N ARG A 159 -9.11 -5.95 -10.67
CA ARG A 159 -9.32 -6.17 -9.23
C ARG A 159 -9.93 -4.97 -8.51
N LEU A 160 -10.29 -3.91 -9.24
CA LEU A 160 -10.98 -2.78 -8.64
C LEU A 160 -12.32 -3.26 -8.04
N PRO A 161 -12.67 -2.78 -6.84
CA PRO A 161 -13.95 -3.14 -6.26
C PRO A 161 -15.10 -2.59 -7.12
N GLY A 162 -16.19 -3.34 -7.22
CA GLY A 162 -17.39 -2.89 -7.92
C GLY A 162 -18.13 -1.80 -7.14
N GLN A 163 -18.72 -0.84 -7.83
CA GLN A 163 -19.72 0.07 -7.24
C GLN A 163 -20.88 -0.74 -6.66
N GLY A 164 -21.40 -0.34 -5.50
CA GLY A 164 -22.43 -1.06 -4.74
C GLY A 164 -21.90 -2.24 -3.92
N SER A 165 -20.62 -2.58 -4.02
CA SER A 165 -20.04 -3.67 -3.22
C SER A 165 -19.93 -3.28 -1.75
N SER A 166 -20.08 -4.27 -0.86
CA SER A 166 -19.83 -4.11 0.56
C SER A 166 -18.34 -4.03 0.88
N ILE A 167 -17.94 -3.18 1.81
CA ILE A 167 -16.56 -3.05 2.30
C ILE A 167 -16.52 -3.09 3.83
N PRO A 168 -15.71 -3.97 4.46
CA PRO A 168 -15.54 -3.96 5.90
C PRO A 168 -14.70 -2.75 6.31
N LEU A 169 -15.21 -2.00 7.28
CA LEU A 169 -14.61 -0.76 7.77
C LEU A 169 -14.34 -0.85 9.28
N ARG A 170 -13.37 -0.09 9.73
CA ARG A 170 -13.21 0.29 11.13
C ARG A 170 -13.40 1.78 11.29
N TYR A 171 -14.07 2.20 12.36
CA TYR A 171 -14.24 3.62 12.68
C TYR A 171 -14.06 3.87 14.17
N LEU A 172 -13.69 5.10 14.53
CA LEU A 172 -13.56 5.51 15.93
C LEU A 172 -14.94 5.96 16.48
N PRO A 173 -15.46 5.35 17.56
CA PRO A 173 -16.69 5.80 18.21
C PRO A 173 -16.55 7.23 18.73
N GLY A 174 -17.60 8.04 18.62
CA GLY A 174 -17.58 9.48 18.95
C GLY A 174 -16.88 10.35 17.90
N ALA A 175 -16.09 9.76 17.00
CA ALA A 175 -15.46 10.44 15.88
C ALA A 175 -15.46 9.60 14.59
N PRO A 176 -16.64 9.24 14.02
CA PRO A 176 -16.72 8.30 12.89
C PRO A 176 -16.06 8.78 11.60
N PHE A 177 -15.71 10.07 11.48
CA PHE A 177 -14.90 10.60 10.37
C PHE A 177 -13.46 10.02 10.36
N ILE A 178 -13.01 9.48 11.49
CA ILE A 178 -11.80 8.67 11.61
C ILE A 178 -12.20 7.21 11.33
N ASN A 179 -12.07 6.80 10.07
CA ASN A 179 -12.45 5.48 9.58
C ASN A 179 -11.46 4.91 8.55
N THR A 180 -11.43 3.63 8.31
CA THR A 180 -10.59 3.06 7.24
C THR A 180 -11.11 1.69 6.88
N PRO A 181 -10.90 1.19 5.66
CA PRO A 181 -11.16 -0.21 5.38
C PRO A 181 -10.33 -1.11 6.29
N GLU A 182 -10.95 -2.20 6.76
CA GLU A 182 -10.37 -3.03 7.82
C GLU A 182 -8.99 -3.58 7.47
N SER A 183 -8.75 -3.93 6.19
CA SER A 183 -7.45 -4.40 5.70
C SER A 183 -6.32 -3.37 5.84
N TYR A 184 -6.65 -2.09 6.01
CA TYR A 184 -5.70 -0.99 6.20
C TYR A 184 -5.67 -0.45 7.63
N ALA A 185 -6.50 -0.99 8.54
CA ALA A 185 -6.40 -0.72 9.97
C ALA A 185 -5.30 -1.59 10.60
N THR A 186 -4.07 -1.43 10.11
CA THR A 186 -2.93 -2.25 10.51
C THR A 186 -1.92 -1.47 11.35
N PHE A 187 -1.07 -2.23 12.03
CA PHE A 187 0.08 -1.72 12.78
C PHE A 187 1.31 -2.52 12.38
N GLY A 188 2.31 -1.86 11.82
CA GLY A 188 3.52 -2.51 11.34
C GLY A 188 4.79 -1.72 11.65
N ILE A 189 5.94 -2.28 11.27
CA ILE A 189 7.27 -1.69 11.51
C ILE A 189 7.36 -0.29 10.88
N GLY A 190 6.83 -0.10 9.66
CA GLY A 190 6.80 1.21 9.01
C GLY A 190 6.08 2.27 9.84
N THR A 191 4.95 1.93 10.46
CA THR A 191 4.20 2.82 11.35
C THR A 191 5.04 3.19 12.58
N LEU A 192 5.73 2.21 13.19
CA LEU A 192 6.62 2.44 14.33
C LEU A 192 7.77 3.40 13.98
N LEU A 193 8.37 3.26 12.80
CA LEU A 193 9.43 4.16 12.33
C LEU A 193 8.92 5.59 12.14
N ILE A 194 7.74 5.77 11.55
CA ILE A 194 7.14 7.09 11.35
C ILE A 194 6.76 7.74 12.70
N LEU A 195 6.15 6.97 13.60
CA LEU A 195 5.83 7.44 14.95
C LEU A 195 7.10 7.81 15.73
N GLY A 196 8.13 6.98 15.64
CA GLY A 196 9.45 7.25 16.22
C GLY A 196 10.07 8.53 15.67
N LEU A 197 10.06 8.72 14.34
CA LEU A 197 10.55 9.93 13.70
C LEU A 197 9.79 11.17 14.17
N GLY A 198 8.46 11.13 14.19
CA GLY A 198 7.62 12.22 14.71
C GLY A 198 7.97 12.57 16.17
N GLY A 199 8.15 11.55 17.02
CA GLY A 199 8.58 11.72 18.41
C GLY A 199 9.99 12.33 18.53
N VAL A 200 10.94 11.91 17.69
CA VAL A 200 12.29 12.48 17.65
C VAL A 200 12.28 13.95 17.24
N LEU A 201 11.48 14.32 16.22
CA LEU A 201 11.34 15.72 15.79
C LEU A 201 10.79 16.59 16.92
N ILE A 202 9.75 16.13 17.62
CA ILE A 202 9.19 16.81 18.78
C ILE A 202 10.23 16.92 19.89
N TYR A 203 10.92 15.83 20.23
CA TYR A 203 11.95 15.83 21.27
C TYR A 203 13.05 16.85 20.99
N ILE A 204 13.61 16.86 19.77
CA ILE A 204 14.64 17.84 19.37
C ILE A 204 14.08 19.26 19.44
N SER A 205 12.81 19.48 19.07
CA SER A 205 12.19 20.80 19.08
C SER A 205 12.06 21.40 20.49
N VAL A 206 11.92 20.59 21.53
CA VAL A 206 11.78 21.04 22.93
C VAL A 206 13.05 20.87 23.77
N LYS A 207 14.03 20.08 23.30
CA LYS A 207 15.29 19.81 24.01
C LYS A 207 16.09 21.10 24.28
N PRO A 208 16.33 21.51 25.54
CA PRO A 208 17.13 22.68 25.84
C PRO A 208 18.54 22.54 25.23
N ARG A 209 19.12 23.68 24.79
CA ARG A 209 20.47 23.71 24.21
C ARG A 209 21.54 23.52 25.26
#